data_AF-A0AAN5BRZ9-F1
#
_entry.id   AF-A0AAN5BRZ9-F1
#
_cell.length_a   1.000
_cell.length_b   1.000
_cell.length_c   1.000
_cell.angle_alpha   90.00
_cell.angle_beta   90.00
_cell.angle_gamma   90.00
#
_symmetry.space_group_name_H-M   'P 1'
#
loop_
_entity.id
_entity.type
_entity.pdbx_description
1 polymer ?
#
loop_
_entity_poly.entity_id
_entity_poly.type
_entity_poly.pdbx_seq_one_letter_code
_entity_poly.pdbx_strand_id
1 'polypeptide(L)' 'MYDDEKEFFVGWESRVIDLHVDHIASTWVLDEKLAELYHQHTAYEHHLRPRTAAAYGTFSCHELHEPSSEAIIKVFMQ' A
#
# COMPACT_ATOMS: atom_id res chain seq x y z
N MET A 1 -25.05 -12.01 -0.81
CA MET A 1 -24.00 -12.35 0.17
C MET A 1 -22.91 -11.35 -0.12
N TYR A 2 -22.69 -10.39 0.77
CA TYR A 2 -21.78 -9.29 0.52
C TYR A 2 -20.40 -9.88 0.30
N ASP A 3 -19.82 -9.65 -0.88
CA ASP A 3 -18.40 -9.85 -1.09
C ASP A 3 -17.73 -8.92 -0.08
N ASP A 4 -17.06 -9.49 0.92
CA ASP A 4 -16.17 -8.74 1.78
C ASP A 4 -15.06 -8.19 0.88
N GLU A 5 -15.26 -6.98 0.34
CA GLU A 5 -14.19 -6.19 -0.27
C GLU A 5 -13.09 -6.10 0.80
N LYS A 6 -12.06 -6.94 0.65
CA LYS A 6 -10.93 -6.95 1.57
C LYS A 6 -10.21 -5.63 1.41
N GLU A 7 -10.49 -4.71 2.30
CA GLU A 7 -9.77 -3.46 2.39
C GLU A 7 -8.34 -3.76 2.92
N PHE A 8 -7.31 -3.58 2.09
CA PHE A 8 -5.94 -4.00 2.40
C PHE A 8 -5.18 -2.96 3.22
N PHE A 9 -5.49 -1.70 2.97
CA PHE A 9 -4.78 -0.57 3.54
C PHE A 9 -5.59 0.16 4.61
N VAL A 10 -6.55 -0.51 5.27
CA VAL A 10 -7.31 0.09 6.39
C VAL A 10 -6.36 0.42 7.53
N GLY A 11 -6.39 1.68 7.98
CA GLY A 11 -5.58 2.14 9.11
C GLY A 11 -4.10 2.26 8.79
N TRP A 12 -3.75 2.37 7.50
CA TRP A 12 -2.38 2.70 7.09
C TRP A 12 -2.13 4.20 7.11
N GLU A 13 -3.17 5.03 7.17
CA GLU A 13 -3.03 6.46 7.44
C GLU A 13 -2.31 6.66 8.79
N SER A 14 -1.38 7.61 8.83
CA SER A 14 -0.43 7.86 9.93
C SER A 14 0.56 6.73 10.23
N ARG A 15 0.64 5.68 9.40
CA ARG A 15 1.61 4.60 9.61
C ARG A 15 3.01 5.07 9.24
N VAL A 16 3.98 4.71 10.06
CA VAL A 16 5.41 4.93 9.80
C VAL A 16 5.98 3.74 9.03
N ILE A 17 6.71 4.01 7.95
CA ILE A 17 7.41 3.00 7.15
C ILE A 17 8.89 3.35 6.99
N ASP A 18 9.73 2.32 7.04
CA ASP A 18 11.17 2.46 6.81
C ASP A 18 11.50 2.05 5.37
N LEU A 19 12.09 2.96 4.61
CA LEU A 19 12.59 2.70 3.26
C LEU A 19 14.10 2.65 3.28
N HIS A 20 14.65 1.55 2.73
CA HIS A 20 16.07 1.33 2.60
C HIS A 20 16.40 1.22 1.11
N VAL A 21 16.83 2.32 0.50
CA VAL A 21 17.24 2.34 -0.92
C VAL A 21 18.68 2.80 -1.00
N ASP A 22 19.54 2.02 -1.68
CA ASP A 22 20.93 2.38 -1.97
C ASP A 22 21.75 2.86 -0.75
N HIS A 23 21.55 2.22 0.41
CA HIS A 23 22.16 2.56 1.70
C HIS A 23 21.70 3.86 2.36
N ILE A 24 20.65 4.50 1.83
CA ILE A 24 19.97 5.62 2.46
C ILE A 24 18.74 5.06 3.17
N ALA A 25 18.80 5.01 4.49
CA ALA A 25 17.64 4.77 5.33
C ALA A 25 16.84 6.07 5.44
N SER A 26 15.54 6.01 5.16
CA SER A 26 14.62 7.12 5.35
C SER A 26 13.32 6.61 5.97
N THR A 27 12.72 7.44 6.83
CA THR A 27 11.51 7.06 7.56
C THR A 27 10.38 7.96 7.13
N TRP A 28 9.28 7.38 6.66
CA TRP A 28 8.17 8.12 6.09
C TRP A 28 6.88 7.85 6.85
N VAL A 29 6.08 8.89 7.03
CA VAL A 29 4.72 8.80 7.54
C VAL A 29 3.77 8.80 6.35
N LEU A 30 2.86 7.82 6.29
CA LEU A 30 1.80 7.77 5.28
C LEU A 30 0.66 8.69 5.71
N ASP A 31 0.50 9.87 5.12
CA ASP A 31 -0.49 10.86 5.55
C ASP A 31 -1.91 10.49 5.13
N GLU A 32 -2.11 10.32 3.82
CA GLU A 32 -3.42 10.08 3.22
C GLU A 32 -3.33 8.98 2.16
N LYS A 33 -4.31 8.07 2.14
CA LYS A 33 -4.50 7.12 1.05
C LYS A 33 -5.21 7.80 -0.12
N LEU A 34 -4.47 8.05 -1.20
CA LEU A 34 -4.96 8.74 -2.40
C LEU A 34 -5.73 7.80 -3.33
N ALA A 35 -5.30 6.54 -3.44
CA ALA A 35 -5.92 5.56 -4.31
C ALA A 35 -5.61 4.13 -3.86
N GLU A 36 -6.57 3.24 -4.09
CA GLU A 36 -6.42 1.81 -3.85
C GLU A 36 -6.98 1.04 -5.06
N LEU A 37 -6.22 0.07 -5.56
CA LEU A 37 -6.65 -0.81 -6.64
C LEU A 37 -6.48 -2.26 -6.20
N TYR A 38 -7.57 -3.02 -6.34
CA TYR A 38 -7.59 -4.44 -6.04
C TYR A 38 -7.61 -5.25 -7.33
N HIS A 39 -6.66 -6.16 -7.46
CA HIS A 39 -6.69 -7.22 -8.45
C HIS A 39 -6.71 -8.59 -7.77
N GLN A 40 -7.40 -8.71 -6.63
CA GLN A 40 -7.58 -10.00 -5.99
C GLN A 40 -8.59 -10.86 -6.75
N HIS A 41 -8.17 -12.09 -7.02
CA HIS A 41 -9.04 -13.15 -7.49
C HIS A 41 -9.68 -13.81 -6.26
N THR A 42 -10.98 -14.08 -6.31
CA THR A 42 -11.64 -15.01 -5.39
C THR A 42 -10.94 -16.37 -5.42
N ALA A 43 -11.09 -17.18 -4.36
CA ALA A 43 -10.51 -18.53 -4.31
C ALA A 43 -10.93 -19.39 -5.52
N TYR A 44 -12.15 -19.18 -6.01
CA TYR A 44 -12.67 -19.80 -7.23
C TYR A 44 -11.96 -19.31 -8.50
N GLU A 45 -11.76 -18.00 -8.66
CA GLU A 45 -11.03 -17.43 -9.80
C GLU A 45 -9.55 -17.83 -9.82
N HIS A 46 -8.91 -17.92 -8.65
CA HIS A 46 -7.56 -18.46 -8.54
C HIS A 46 -7.51 -19.95 -8.95
N HIS A 47 -8.52 -20.74 -8.57
CA HIS A 47 -8.61 -22.15 -8.97
C HIS A 47 -8.82 -22.31 -10.49
N LEU A 48 -9.61 -21.43 -11.11
CA LEU A 48 -9.82 -21.42 -12.56
C LEU A 48 -8.63 -20.88 -13.36
N ARG A 49 -7.91 -19.91 -12.79
CA ARG A 49 -6.73 -19.26 -13.38
C ARG A 49 -5.77 -18.88 -12.26
N PRO A 50 -4.79 -19.75 -11.92
CA PRO A 50 -3.79 -19.42 -10.91
C PRO A 50 -2.91 -18.30 -11.44
N ARG A 51 -3.27 -17.08 -11.09
CA ARG A 51 -2.52 -15.86 -11.36
C ARG A 51 -2.33 -15.16 -10.03
N THR A 52 -1.14 -14.59 -9.86
CA THR A 52 -0.82 -13.78 -8.70
C THR A 52 -1.79 -12.61 -8.63
N ALA A 53 -2.49 -12.51 -7.51
CA ALA A 53 -3.28 -11.33 -7.16
C ALA A 53 -2.37 -10.29 -6.52
N ALA A 54 -2.71 -9.01 -6.67
CA ALA A 54 -2.02 -7.93 -5.97
C ALA A 54 -3.00 -6.82 -5.56
N ALA A 55 -2.66 -6.14 -4.47
CA ALA A 55 -3.27 -4.89 -4.06
C ALA A 55 -2.24 -3.77 -4.18
N TYR A 56 -2.70 -2.59 -4.61
CA TYR A 56 -1.88 -1.41 -4.84
C TYR A 56 -2.46 -0.26 -4.03
N GLY A 57 -1.66 0.32 -3.13
CA GLY A 57 -2.03 1.52 -2.37
C GLY A 57 -1.13 2.68 -2.77
N THR A 58 -1.71 3.85 -3.02
CA THR A 58 -0.98 5.10 -3.30
C THR A 58 -1.21 6.07 -2.14
N PHE A 59 -0.14 6.60 -1.56
CA PHE A 59 -0.20 7.48 -0.40
C PHE A 59 0.57 8.78 -0.63
N SER A 60 0.05 9.89 -0.12
CA SER A 60 0.87 11.07 0.17
C SER A 60 1.60 10.85 1.49
N CYS A 61 2.85 11.30 1.56
CA CYS A 61 3.73 11.02 2.69
C CYS A 61 4.65 12.20 2.97
N HIS A 62 5.10 12.31 4.20
CA HIS A 62 6.23 13.17 4.58
C HIS A 62 7.32 12.39 5.31
N GLU A 63 8.54 12.90 5.26
CA GLU A 63 9.67 12.32 6.00
C GLU A 63 9.56 12.68 7.49
N LEU A 64 9.79 11.69 8.37
CA LEU A 64 9.54 11.80 9.81
C LEU A 64 10.38 12.88 10.51
N HIS A 65 11.63 13.07 10.07
CA HIS A 65 12.59 14.01 10.62
C HIS A 65 12.66 15.33 9.84
N GLU A 66 12.14 15.38 8.61
CA GLU A 66 12.00 16.57 7.79
C GLU A 66 10.59 16.66 7.16
N PRO A 67 9.57 17.14 7.89
CA PRO A 67 8.17 17.14 7.41
C PRO A 67 7.89 18.02 6.19
N SER A 68 8.81 18.90 5.81
CA SER A 68 8.74 19.65 4.55
C SER A 68 9.14 18.82 3.33
N SER A 69 9.74 17.65 3.55
CA SER A 69 10.05 16.67 2.52
C SER A 69 8.83 15.79 2.29
N GLU A 70 8.18 15.98 1.14
CA GLU A 70 6.97 15.26 0.75
C GLU A 70 7.25 14.26 -0.38
N ALA A 71 6.52 13.16 -0.40
CA ALA A 71 6.62 12.15 -1.45
C ALA A 71 5.28 11.46 -1.73
N ILE A 72 5.20 10.81 -2.89
CA ILE A 72 4.15 9.84 -3.19
C ILE A 72 4.75 8.44 -3.10
N ILE A 73 4.22 7.62 -2.19
CA ILE A 73 4.65 6.23 -2.01
C ILE A 73 3.57 5.29 -2.54
N LYS A 74 3.99 4.36 -3.40
CA LYS A 74 3.14 3.31 -3.93
C LYS A 74 3.54 1.96 -3.36
N VAL A 75 2.64 1.34 -2.61
CA VAL A 75 2.84 0.04 -1.96
C VAL A 75 2.19 -1.07 -2.78
N PHE A 76 2.93 -2.16 -2.98
CA PHE A 76 2.49 -3.34 -3.71
C PHE A 76 2.43 -4.52 -2.72
N MET A 77 1.25 -5.10 -2.51
CA MET A 77 1.05 -6.29 -1.68
C MET A 77 0.59 -7.47 -2.54
N GLN A 78 1.11 -8.67 -2.29
CA GLN A 78 0.80 -9.92 -2.99
C GLN A 78 0.46 -11.02 -2.00
#